data_AF-A0A537EKT3-F1
#
_entry.id   AF-A0A537EKT3-F1
#
_cell.length_a   1.000
_cell.length_b   1.000
_cell.length_c   1.000
_cell.angle_alpha   90.00
_cell.angle_beta   90.00
_cell.angle_gamma   90.00
#
_symmetry.space_group_name_H-M   'P 1'
#
loop_
_entity.id
_entity.type
_entity.pdbx_description
1 polymer ?
#
loop_
_entity_poly.entity_id
_entity_poly.type
_entity_poly.pdbx_seq_one_letter_code
_entity_poly.pdbx_strand_id
1 'polypeptide(L)'
;RQDFVQYLDQIVSSGLATNYRIFWLGDYHSHIPNFEYYDFKKRAWRFDWPAWLSLFTKGKVGNVSEEKESSKDDFDKNDLLILKELMKDARKKLSELSQMIGMTLPAAKYRFDNLARRGFLQDYVIQVLPYPPEISDLYEVRLDFGEHKAMIAKENFLKRLPFVLNYSRIKGTNSITIRVYLPRTEVNNLLTLLSALVRGGAIDRFSYMLLDPMTIQAQTFHYKAFDDKSGWDYDNHEYLAALRKLASSLDKAEASPVIFQPSKGLTVTMM
;
A
#
# COMPACT_ATOMS: atom_id res chain seq x y z
N ARG A 1 -20.03 1.18 -4.30
CA ARG A 1 -19.47 2.33 -3.52
C ARG A 1 -20.41 2.73 -2.39
N GLN A 2 -21.70 2.94 -2.66
CA GLN A 2 -22.69 3.28 -1.64
C GLN A 2 -22.79 2.22 -0.53
N ASP A 3 -22.81 0.93 -0.88
CA ASP A 3 -22.89 -0.14 0.12
C ASP A 3 -21.71 -0.15 1.09
N PHE A 4 -20.50 0.05 0.57
CA PHE A 4 -19.30 0.17 1.41
C PHE A 4 -19.35 1.38 2.34
N VAL A 5 -19.86 2.52 1.87
CA VAL A 5 -20.05 3.71 2.72
C VAL A 5 -21.06 3.40 3.84
N GLN A 6 -22.18 2.75 3.51
CA GLN A 6 -23.17 2.32 4.49
C GLN A 6 -22.58 1.35 5.53
N TYR A 7 -21.70 0.44 5.10
CA TYR A 7 -20.97 -0.45 6.01
C TYR A 7 -20.11 0.35 7.00
N LEU A 8 -19.35 1.35 6.52
CA LEU A 8 -18.53 2.20 7.39
C LEU A 8 -19.38 3.07 8.34
N ASP A 9 -20.51 3.61 7.87
CA ASP A 9 -21.47 4.32 8.72
C ASP A 9 -22.01 3.41 9.85
N GLN A 10 -22.22 2.12 9.55
CA GLN A 10 -22.63 1.14 10.54
C GLN A 10 -21.52 0.86 11.58
N ILE A 11 -20.24 0.88 11.20
CA ILE A 11 -19.11 0.77 12.13
C ILE A 11 -19.13 1.94 13.11
N VAL A 12 -19.33 3.16 12.63
CA VAL A 12 -19.35 4.36 13.50
C VAL A 12 -20.56 4.36 14.41
N SER A 13 -21.76 4.12 13.86
CA SER A 13 -23.00 4.11 14.65
C SER A 13 -23.09 2.96 15.67
N SER A 14 -22.31 1.88 15.50
CA SER A 14 -22.18 0.81 16.48
C SER A 14 -21.13 1.08 17.56
N GLY A 15 -20.45 2.23 17.53
CA GLY A 15 -19.43 2.59 18.51
C GLY A 15 -18.08 1.90 18.31
N LEU A 16 -17.92 1.09 17.26
CA LEU A 16 -16.66 0.40 16.93
C LEU A 16 -15.57 1.34 16.40
N ALA A 17 -15.97 2.48 15.86
CA ALA A 17 -15.07 3.57 15.47
C ALA A 17 -15.72 4.92 15.78
N THR A 18 -14.90 5.94 16.07
CA THR A 18 -15.41 7.30 16.32
C THR A 18 -15.73 8.04 15.02
N ASN A 19 -14.93 7.83 13.98
CA ASN A 19 -15.11 8.43 12.66
C ASN A 19 -14.35 7.62 11.60
N TYR A 20 -14.52 7.99 10.33
CA TYR A 20 -13.69 7.47 9.25
C TYR A 20 -13.43 8.55 8.19
N ARG A 21 -12.40 8.29 7.36
CA ARG A 21 -12.14 9.05 6.14
C ARG A 21 -11.76 8.07 5.03
N ILE A 22 -12.35 8.25 3.85
CA ILE A 22 -12.11 7.37 2.69
C ILE A 22 -11.20 8.10 1.69
N PHE A 23 -10.15 7.42 1.25
CA PHE A 23 -9.34 7.81 0.11
C PHE A 23 -9.39 6.69 -0.92
N TRP A 24 -9.95 6.98 -2.10
CA TRP A 24 -10.00 6.02 -3.20
C TRP A 24 -8.66 6.02 -3.91
N LEU A 25 -7.86 4.99 -3.68
CA LEU A 25 -6.52 4.90 -4.28
C LEU A 25 -6.58 4.39 -5.72
N GLY A 26 -5.61 4.83 -6.52
CA GLY A 26 -5.25 4.32 -7.83
C GLY A 26 -4.55 2.97 -7.74
N ASP A 27 -3.77 2.66 -8.77
CA ASP A 27 -2.88 1.51 -8.72
C ASP A 27 -1.84 1.70 -7.61
N TYR A 28 -1.43 0.58 -7.04
CA TYR A 28 -0.47 0.55 -5.95
C TYR A 28 0.88 0.12 -6.49
N HIS A 29 1.82 1.04 -6.52
CA HIS A 29 3.14 0.80 -7.09
C HIS A 29 4.13 0.57 -5.96
N SER A 30 4.74 -0.62 -5.94
CA SER A 30 5.81 -0.98 -5.00
C SER A 30 7.13 -1.06 -5.73
N HIS A 31 8.20 -0.57 -5.09
CA HIS A 31 9.53 -0.63 -5.68
C HIS A 31 10.54 -1.22 -4.69
N ILE A 32 11.55 -1.87 -5.25
CA ILE A 32 12.73 -2.23 -4.48
C ILE A 32 13.42 -0.92 -4.04
N PRO A 33 13.91 -0.83 -2.79
CA PRO A 33 14.64 0.34 -2.33
C PRO A 33 15.73 0.78 -3.31
N ASN A 34 15.87 2.08 -3.53
CA ASN A 34 16.84 2.60 -4.48
C ASN A 34 18.28 2.52 -3.93
N PHE A 35 18.98 1.43 -4.25
CA PHE A 35 20.35 1.16 -3.81
C PHE A 35 21.40 2.17 -4.31
N GLU A 36 21.08 3.13 -5.18
CA GLU A 36 21.95 4.29 -5.49
C GLU A 36 22.28 5.12 -4.23
N TYR A 37 21.43 5.04 -3.21
CA TYR A 37 21.60 5.70 -1.92
C TYR A 37 22.22 4.78 -0.86
N TYR A 38 22.57 3.53 -1.16
CA TYR A 38 23.19 2.63 -0.21
C TYR A 38 24.71 2.60 -0.38
N ASP A 39 25.46 2.92 0.67
CA ASP A 39 26.91 2.75 0.71
C ASP A 39 27.24 1.33 1.18
N PHE A 40 27.60 0.46 0.24
CA PHE A 40 27.94 -0.94 0.53
C PHE A 40 29.19 -1.10 1.41
N LYS A 41 30.12 -0.13 1.38
CA LYS A 41 31.32 -0.18 2.21
C LYS A 41 30.99 0.18 3.66
N LYS A 42 30.21 1.23 3.86
CA LYS A 42 29.75 1.67 5.19
C LYS A 42 28.56 0.88 5.72
N ARG A 43 27.91 0.07 4.86
CA ARG A 43 26.66 -0.66 5.14
C ARG A 43 25.58 0.27 5.68
N ALA A 44 25.46 1.44 5.07
CA ALA A 44 24.59 2.51 5.55
C ALA A 44 23.89 3.21 4.39
N TRP A 45 22.67 3.66 4.64
CA TRP A 45 21.92 4.49 3.72
C TRP A 45 22.37 5.94 3.81
N ARG A 46 22.51 6.60 2.66
CA ARG A 46 22.81 8.02 2.55
C ARG A 46 21.50 8.80 2.45
N PHE A 47 21.28 9.68 3.42
CA PHE A 47 20.18 10.63 3.41
C PHE A 47 20.68 12.02 2.99
N ASP A 48 20.27 12.49 1.82
CA ASP A 48 20.66 13.79 1.27
C ASP A 48 19.42 14.69 1.13
N TRP A 49 18.87 15.07 2.29
CA TRP A 49 17.67 15.90 2.38
C TRP A 49 17.78 17.23 1.63
N PRO A 50 18.91 17.98 1.68
CA PRO A 50 19.06 19.21 0.90
C PRO A 50 19.01 18.97 -0.61
N ALA A 51 19.70 17.93 -1.12
CA ALA A 51 19.65 17.60 -2.53
C ALA A 51 18.24 17.20 -2.96
N TRP A 52 17.54 16.40 -2.15
CA TRP A 52 16.16 15.99 -2.42
C TRP A 52 15.19 17.17 -2.42
N LEU A 53 15.32 18.12 -1.49
CA LEU A 53 14.53 19.35 -1.51
C LEU A 53 14.77 20.16 -2.79
N SER A 54 16.03 20.34 -3.17
CA SER A 54 16.41 21.06 -4.38
C SER A 54 15.89 20.36 -5.65
N LEU A 55 15.99 19.03 -5.73
CA LEU A 55 15.49 18.25 -6.86
C LEU A 55 13.97 18.26 -6.94
N PHE A 56 13.27 18.12 -5.81
CA PHE A 56 11.81 18.18 -5.77
C PHE A 56 11.33 19.56 -6.23
N THR A 57 11.96 20.65 -5.79
CA THR A 57 11.56 22.01 -6.17
C THR A 57 11.93 22.37 -7.61
N LYS A 58 13.14 22.03 -8.08
CA LYS A 58 13.66 22.41 -9.41
C LYS A 58 13.36 21.41 -10.52
N GLY A 59 13.00 20.18 -10.19
CA GLY A 59 12.88 19.08 -11.14
C GLY A 59 11.90 19.40 -12.26
N LYS A 60 12.38 19.32 -13.51
CA LYS A 60 11.57 19.48 -14.71
C LYS A 60 10.55 18.37 -14.82
N VAL A 61 9.37 18.72 -15.32
CA VAL A 61 8.27 17.82 -15.66
C VAL A 61 8.78 16.78 -16.66
N GLY A 62 8.90 15.53 -16.23
CA GLY A 62 9.02 14.41 -17.17
C GLY A 62 7.65 14.14 -17.79
N ASN A 63 7.61 13.70 -19.04
CA ASN A 63 6.38 13.15 -19.61
C ASN A 63 6.04 11.88 -18.85
N VAL A 64 5.04 11.94 -17.99
CA VAL A 64 4.47 10.75 -17.35
C VAL A 64 3.22 10.39 -18.12
N SER A 65 3.11 9.14 -18.52
CA SER A 65 1.90 8.60 -19.10
C SER A 65 0.77 8.70 -18.08
N GLU A 66 -0.38 9.21 -18.52
CA GLU A 66 -1.63 9.04 -17.77
C GLU A 66 -1.81 7.54 -17.50
N GLU A 67 -2.20 7.21 -16.26
CA GLU A 67 -2.60 5.83 -15.96
C GLU A 67 -3.83 5.56 -16.84
N LYS A 68 -3.68 4.66 -17.81
CA LYS A 68 -4.83 4.21 -18.60
C LYS A 68 -5.78 3.52 -17.64
N GLU A 69 -7.01 3.98 -17.59
CA GLU A 69 -8.07 3.22 -16.90
C GLU A 69 -8.09 1.80 -17.46
N SER A 70 -8.03 0.81 -16.56
CA SER A 70 -8.10 -0.59 -16.96
C SER A 70 -9.38 -0.77 -17.78
N SER A 71 -9.24 -1.29 -19.00
CA SER A 71 -10.38 -1.77 -19.77
C SER A 71 -11.21 -2.74 -18.94
N LYS A 72 -12.51 -2.90 -19.25
CA LYS A 72 -13.28 -4.07 -18.80
C LYS A 72 -12.64 -5.31 -19.42
N ASP A 73 -11.63 -5.81 -18.75
CA ASP A 73 -10.90 -6.99 -19.14
C ASP A 73 -11.73 -8.21 -18.75
N ASP A 74 -12.03 -9.06 -19.72
CA ASP A 74 -12.71 -10.34 -19.52
C ASP A 74 -11.76 -11.33 -18.82
N PHE A 75 -12.02 -11.70 -17.58
CA PHE A 75 -11.27 -12.72 -16.84
C PHE A 75 -12.27 -13.68 -16.20
N ASP A 76 -11.87 -14.94 -16.09
CA ASP A 76 -12.70 -15.97 -15.46
C ASP A 76 -12.20 -16.34 -14.06
N LYS A 77 -12.95 -17.23 -13.41
CA LYS A 77 -12.64 -17.72 -12.07
C LYS A 77 -11.28 -18.42 -12.00
N ASN A 78 -10.84 -19.10 -13.04
CA ASN A 78 -9.53 -19.76 -13.05
C ASN A 78 -8.40 -18.73 -13.12
N ASP A 79 -8.59 -17.66 -13.89
CA ASP A 79 -7.65 -16.54 -13.93
C ASP A 79 -7.50 -15.91 -12.54
N LEU A 80 -8.61 -15.70 -11.83
CA LEU A 80 -8.60 -15.23 -10.44
C LEU A 80 -7.92 -16.22 -9.47
N LEU A 81 -8.07 -17.52 -9.67
CA LEU A 81 -7.40 -18.55 -8.86
C LEU A 81 -5.89 -18.54 -9.06
N ILE A 82 -5.41 -18.29 -10.29
CA ILE A 82 -3.98 -18.11 -10.58
C ILE A 82 -3.49 -16.86 -9.84
N LEU A 83 -4.14 -15.72 -10.04
CA LEU A 83 -3.72 -14.43 -9.47
C LEU A 83 -3.69 -14.47 -7.94
N LYS A 84 -4.72 -15.01 -7.27
CA LYS A 84 -4.76 -15.08 -5.81
C LYS A 84 -3.69 -16.00 -5.22
N GLU A 85 -3.28 -17.05 -5.93
CA GLU A 85 -2.18 -17.89 -5.46
C GLU A 85 -0.81 -17.24 -5.68
N LEU A 86 -0.63 -16.48 -6.76
CA LEU A 86 0.58 -15.67 -6.97
C LEU A 86 0.70 -14.50 -5.99
N MET A 87 -0.41 -13.90 -5.56
CA MET A 87 -0.40 -12.92 -4.47
C MET A 87 0.10 -13.50 -3.13
N LYS A 88 -0.10 -14.81 -2.90
CA LYS A 88 0.36 -15.50 -1.69
C LYS A 88 1.82 -15.94 -1.78
N ASP A 89 2.18 -16.57 -2.90
CA ASP A 89 3.57 -16.92 -3.21
C ASP A 89 3.81 -16.76 -4.71
N ALA A 90 4.50 -15.67 -5.07
CA ALA A 90 4.83 -15.37 -6.45
C ALA A 90 5.80 -16.38 -7.08
N ARG A 91 6.42 -17.27 -6.28
CA ARG A 91 7.33 -18.34 -6.76
C ARG A 91 6.62 -19.66 -7.06
N LYS A 92 5.29 -19.71 -6.90
CA LYS A 92 4.51 -20.94 -7.12
C LYS A 92 4.70 -21.45 -8.54
N LYS A 93 4.95 -22.76 -8.70
CA LYS A 93 5.27 -23.34 -10.01
C LYS A 93 4.02 -23.43 -10.87
N LEU A 94 4.21 -23.26 -12.17
CA LEU A 94 3.12 -23.38 -13.15
C LEU A 94 2.45 -24.76 -13.13
N SER A 95 3.19 -25.82 -12.80
CA SER A 95 2.64 -27.17 -12.62
C SER A 95 1.69 -27.28 -11.43
N GLU A 96 1.97 -26.55 -10.34
CA GLU A 96 1.08 -26.51 -9.18
C GLU A 96 -0.17 -25.70 -9.50
N LEU A 97 -0.02 -24.60 -10.24
CA LEU A 97 -1.15 -23.81 -10.74
C LEU A 97 -2.04 -24.62 -11.67
N SER A 98 -1.47 -25.39 -12.61
CA SER A 98 -2.22 -26.20 -13.56
C SER A 98 -3.03 -27.31 -12.87
N GLN A 99 -2.42 -27.99 -11.88
CA GLN A 99 -3.12 -28.98 -11.06
C GLN A 99 -4.26 -28.35 -10.26
N MET A 100 -4.04 -27.17 -9.68
CA MET A 100 -5.03 -26.45 -8.88
C MET A 100 -6.28 -26.06 -9.67
N ILE A 101 -6.12 -25.62 -10.92
CA ILE A 101 -7.24 -25.22 -11.79
C ILE A 101 -7.77 -26.38 -12.66
N GLY A 102 -7.24 -27.60 -12.50
CA GLY A 102 -7.68 -28.78 -13.25
C GLY A 102 -7.36 -28.73 -14.75
N MET A 103 -6.27 -28.07 -15.15
CA MET A 103 -5.87 -27.92 -16.55
C MET A 103 -4.52 -28.60 -16.85
N THR A 104 -4.25 -28.81 -18.14
CA THR A 104 -2.93 -29.25 -18.61
C THR A 104 -1.90 -28.12 -18.44
N LEU A 105 -0.62 -28.49 -18.27
CA LEU A 105 0.46 -27.50 -18.12
C LEU A 105 0.53 -26.49 -19.28
N PRO A 106 0.40 -26.89 -20.57
CA PRO A 106 0.39 -25.93 -21.68
C PRO A 106 -0.81 -24.96 -21.63
N ALA A 107 -2.00 -25.43 -21.24
CA ALA A 107 -3.18 -24.58 -21.13
C ALA A 107 -3.04 -23.56 -19.98
N ALA A 108 -2.52 -23.99 -18.83
CA ALA A 108 -2.20 -23.10 -17.72
C ALA A 108 -1.13 -22.07 -18.10
N LYS A 109 -0.11 -22.47 -18.88
CA LYS A 109 0.92 -21.56 -19.41
C LYS A 109 0.28 -20.47 -20.28
N TYR A 110 -0.56 -20.86 -21.22
CA TYR A 110 -1.22 -19.92 -22.12
C TYR A 110 -2.04 -18.88 -21.35
N ARG A 111 -2.81 -19.32 -20.33
CA ARG A 111 -3.56 -18.40 -19.46
C ARG A 111 -2.64 -17.46 -18.69
N PHE A 112 -1.60 -18.00 -18.05
CA PHE A 112 -0.63 -17.20 -17.31
C PHE A 112 0.04 -16.13 -18.21
N ASP A 113 0.52 -16.52 -19.39
CA ASP A 113 1.13 -15.60 -20.34
C ASP A 113 0.12 -14.52 -20.77
N ASN A 114 -1.15 -14.88 -20.96
CA ASN A 114 -2.22 -13.93 -21.30
C ASN A 114 -2.48 -12.94 -20.17
N LEU A 115 -2.54 -13.39 -18.91
CA LEU A 115 -2.71 -12.52 -17.75
C LEU A 115 -1.55 -11.52 -17.61
N ALA A 116 -0.32 -11.99 -17.79
CA ALA A 116 0.86 -11.13 -17.77
C ALA A 116 0.84 -10.11 -18.91
N ARG A 117 0.56 -10.56 -20.15
CA ARG A 117 0.47 -9.70 -21.34
C ARG A 117 -0.60 -8.61 -21.21
N ARG A 118 -1.68 -8.90 -20.49
CA ARG A 118 -2.80 -7.97 -20.25
C ARG A 118 -2.58 -7.04 -19.06
N GLY A 119 -1.49 -7.21 -18.31
CA GLY A 119 -1.15 -6.35 -17.18
C GLY A 119 -1.82 -6.72 -15.86
N PHE A 120 -2.44 -7.90 -15.74
CA PHE A 120 -2.92 -8.40 -14.44
C PHE A 120 -1.76 -8.77 -13.51
N LEU A 121 -0.61 -9.14 -14.07
CA LEU A 121 0.64 -9.29 -13.35
C LEU A 121 1.56 -8.14 -13.76
N GLN A 122 1.65 -7.13 -12.90
CA GLN A 122 2.46 -5.95 -13.16
C GLN A 122 3.95 -6.21 -12.85
N ASP A 123 4.24 -6.81 -11.70
CA ASP A 123 5.61 -7.03 -11.23
C ASP A 123 5.73 -8.24 -10.28
N TYR A 124 6.96 -8.71 -10.13
CA TYR A 124 7.37 -9.69 -9.11
C TYR A 124 8.24 -8.99 -8.09
N VAL A 125 7.68 -8.69 -6.92
CA VAL A 125 8.36 -7.88 -5.89
C VAL A 125 8.82 -8.74 -4.72
N ILE A 126 10.03 -8.46 -4.24
CA ILE A 126 10.48 -8.92 -2.93
C ILE A 126 10.16 -7.80 -1.95
N GLN A 127 9.35 -8.12 -0.92
CA GLN A 127 9.14 -7.19 0.17
C GLN A 127 10.34 -7.22 1.10
N VAL A 128 11.14 -6.14 1.07
CA VAL A 128 12.29 -5.95 1.93
C VAL A 128 12.08 -4.66 2.71
N LEU A 129 12.26 -4.72 4.03
CA LEU A 129 12.38 -3.53 4.85
C LEU A 129 13.84 -3.03 4.76
N PRO A 130 14.09 -1.84 4.19
CA PRO A 130 15.46 -1.34 3.98
C PRO A 130 16.24 -1.04 5.28
N TYR A 131 15.55 -0.99 6.43
CA TYR A 131 16.08 -0.60 7.73
C TYR A 131 15.60 -1.58 8.82
N PRO A 132 16.36 -1.77 9.92
CA PRO A 132 15.95 -2.65 11.01
C PRO A 132 14.65 -2.18 11.69
N PRO A 133 13.62 -3.03 11.83
CA PRO A 133 12.33 -2.66 12.43
C PRO A 133 12.44 -2.08 13.84
N GLU A 134 13.46 -2.46 14.59
CA GLU A 134 13.66 -2.05 15.99
C GLU A 134 13.94 -0.55 16.12
N ILE A 135 14.47 0.09 15.08
CA ILE A 135 14.89 1.50 15.08
C ILE A 135 14.19 2.34 14.02
N SER A 136 13.20 1.77 13.34
CA SER A 136 12.51 2.38 12.21
C SER A 136 11.02 2.46 12.43
N ASP A 137 10.41 3.46 11.79
CA ASP A 137 8.99 3.72 11.86
C ASP A 137 8.39 3.69 10.46
N LEU A 138 7.13 3.30 10.38
CA LEU A 138 6.35 3.24 9.15
C LEU A 138 5.28 4.35 9.16
N TYR A 139 5.20 5.11 8.07
CA TYR A 139 4.26 6.21 7.92
C TYR A 139 3.48 6.06 6.63
N GLU A 140 2.20 6.42 6.65
CA GLU A 140 1.44 6.76 5.45
C GLU A 140 1.42 8.29 5.34
N VAL A 141 2.01 8.85 4.29
CA VAL A 141 2.09 10.29 4.06
C VAL A 141 1.29 10.65 2.82
N ARG A 142 0.36 11.58 2.98
CA ARG A 142 -0.40 12.18 1.88
C ARG A 142 0.17 13.54 1.54
N LEU A 143 0.38 13.78 0.26
CA LEU A 143 0.81 15.05 -0.33
C LEU A 143 -0.30 15.59 -1.23
N ASP A 144 -0.72 16.83 -1.00
CA ASP A 144 -1.72 17.51 -1.82
C ASP A 144 -1.06 18.60 -2.65
N PHE A 145 -1.39 18.66 -3.94
CA PHE A 145 -0.83 19.58 -4.92
C PHE A 145 -1.92 20.51 -5.45
N GLY A 146 -1.58 21.77 -5.70
CA GLY A 146 -2.52 22.71 -6.32
C GLY A 146 -2.93 22.31 -7.74
N GLU A 147 -2.01 21.71 -8.51
CA GLU A 147 -2.24 21.34 -9.91
C GLU A 147 -1.92 19.88 -10.22
N HIS A 148 -2.75 19.26 -11.06
CA HIS A 148 -2.54 17.89 -11.53
C HIS A 148 -1.19 17.71 -12.22
N LYS A 149 -0.80 18.65 -13.10
CA LYS A 149 0.49 18.60 -13.80
C LYS A 149 1.68 18.63 -12.83
N ALA A 150 1.57 19.41 -11.75
CA ALA A 150 2.60 19.47 -10.71
C ALA A 150 2.70 18.12 -9.98
N MET A 151 1.58 17.53 -9.58
CA MET A 151 1.54 16.19 -8.96
C MET A 151 2.25 15.15 -9.81
N ILE A 152 1.85 15.04 -11.09
CA ILE A 152 2.38 14.08 -12.04
C ILE A 152 3.90 14.27 -12.24
N ALA A 153 4.37 15.52 -12.31
CA ALA A 153 5.79 15.81 -12.45
C ALA A 153 6.65 15.32 -11.26
N LYS A 154 6.09 15.26 -10.05
CA LYS A 154 6.83 14.92 -8.82
C LYS A 154 6.77 13.43 -8.46
N GLU A 155 5.81 12.69 -8.99
CA GLU A 155 5.66 11.25 -8.77
C GLU A 155 6.93 10.46 -9.10
N ASN A 156 7.55 10.75 -10.25
CA ASN A 156 8.79 10.10 -10.68
C ASN A 156 9.98 10.34 -9.75
N PHE A 157 9.96 11.44 -9.00
CA PHE A 157 10.98 11.73 -8.00
C PHE A 157 10.71 10.95 -6.71
N LEU A 158 9.45 10.98 -6.23
CA LEU A 158 9.03 10.29 -5.01
C LEU A 158 9.38 8.80 -5.05
N LYS A 159 9.15 8.13 -6.19
CA LYS A 159 9.46 6.70 -6.37
C LYS A 159 10.96 6.35 -6.30
N ARG A 160 11.86 7.34 -6.39
CA ARG A 160 13.31 7.13 -6.34
C ARG A 160 13.90 7.30 -4.94
N LEU A 161 13.14 7.83 -4.00
CA LEU A 161 13.62 8.08 -2.65
C LEU A 161 13.79 6.75 -1.90
N PRO A 162 14.90 6.56 -1.17
CA PRO A 162 15.23 5.25 -0.57
C PRO A 162 14.28 4.84 0.56
N PHE A 163 13.58 5.81 1.16
CA PHE A 163 12.65 5.59 2.25
C PHE A 163 11.18 5.46 1.80
N VAL A 164 10.89 5.58 0.50
CA VAL A 164 9.52 5.39 -0.04
C VAL A 164 9.37 3.93 -0.45
N LEU A 165 8.49 3.19 0.24
CA LEU A 165 8.23 1.78 -0.05
C LEU A 165 7.25 1.60 -1.22
N ASN A 166 6.26 2.49 -1.29
CA ASN A 166 5.23 2.46 -2.32
C ASN A 166 4.52 3.81 -2.40
N TYR A 167 3.76 3.98 -3.46
CA TYR A 167 2.89 5.14 -3.65
C TYR A 167 1.62 4.77 -4.40
N SER A 168 0.62 5.64 -4.28
CA SER A 168 -0.58 5.60 -5.09
C SER A 168 -1.17 6.99 -5.24
N ARG A 169 -1.78 7.27 -6.40
CA ARG A 169 -2.58 8.49 -6.59
C ARG A 169 -3.92 8.34 -5.89
N ILE A 170 -4.47 9.43 -5.36
CA ILE A 170 -5.84 9.43 -4.82
C ILE A 170 -6.79 9.87 -5.94
N LYS A 171 -7.65 8.96 -6.40
CA LYS A 171 -8.59 9.16 -7.52
C LYS A 171 -9.48 10.38 -7.27
N GLY A 172 -9.64 11.21 -8.31
CA GLY A 172 -10.47 12.42 -8.26
C GLY A 172 -9.85 13.58 -7.50
N THR A 173 -8.56 13.51 -7.15
CA THR A 173 -7.85 14.58 -6.43
C THR A 173 -6.46 14.80 -7.02
N ASN A 174 -5.86 15.97 -6.75
CA ASN A 174 -4.45 16.24 -7.02
C ASN A 174 -3.60 15.81 -5.81
N SER A 175 -3.68 14.54 -5.42
CA SER A 175 -3.00 14.01 -4.24
C SER A 175 -2.30 12.68 -4.51
N ILE A 176 -1.14 12.51 -3.89
CA ILE A 176 -0.40 11.24 -3.85
C ILE A 176 -0.29 10.80 -2.39
N THR A 177 -0.53 9.51 -2.13
CA THR A 177 -0.12 8.86 -0.88
C THR A 177 1.17 8.09 -1.10
N ILE A 178 2.09 8.19 -0.15
CA ILE A 178 3.35 7.45 -0.13
C ILE A 178 3.46 6.72 1.21
N ARG A 179 3.86 5.45 1.17
CA ARG A 179 4.28 4.74 2.37
C ARG A 179 5.76 4.94 2.57
N VAL A 180 6.10 5.48 3.72
CA VAL A 180 7.45 5.89 4.07
C VAL A 180 7.92 5.03 5.24
N TYR A 181 9.09 4.40 5.10
CA TYR A 181 9.73 3.63 6.15
C TYR A 181 11.16 4.13 6.29
N LEU A 182 11.57 4.54 7.49
CA LEU A 182 12.88 5.12 7.73
C LEU A 182 13.31 5.00 9.19
N PRO A 183 14.61 5.11 9.51
CA PRO A 183 15.09 5.18 10.89
C PRO A 183 14.45 6.36 11.64
N ARG A 184 14.15 6.17 12.93
CA ARG A 184 13.57 7.21 13.79
C ARG A 184 14.40 8.48 13.85
N THR A 185 15.71 8.36 13.72
CA THR A 185 16.65 9.49 13.66
C THR A 185 16.41 10.41 12.47
N GLU A 186 15.78 9.93 11.40
CA GLU A 186 15.54 10.67 10.16
C GLU A 186 14.13 11.28 10.06
N VAL A 187 13.23 10.97 11.00
CA VAL A 187 11.83 11.43 10.94
C VAL A 187 11.72 12.96 11.00
N ASN A 188 12.53 13.62 11.84
CA ASN A 188 12.54 15.08 11.90
C ASN A 188 12.99 15.71 10.57
N ASN A 189 13.90 15.06 9.84
CA ASN A 189 14.34 15.53 8.53
C ASN A 189 13.25 15.36 7.47
N LEU A 190 12.49 14.25 7.51
CA LEU A 190 11.30 14.08 6.67
C LEU A 190 10.28 15.20 6.91
N LEU A 191 9.92 15.48 8.17
CA LEU A 191 8.97 16.54 8.51
C LEU A 191 9.49 17.93 8.09
N THR A 192 10.79 18.17 8.23
CA THR A 192 11.44 19.40 7.78
C THR A 192 11.37 19.55 6.27
N LEU A 193 11.64 18.48 5.51
CA LEU A 193 11.51 18.43 4.05
C LEU A 193 10.07 18.76 3.65
N LEU A 194 9.07 18.03 4.18
CA LEU A 194 7.65 18.23 3.86
C LEU A 194 7.19 19.66 4.18
N SER A 195 7.60 20.20 5.32
CA SER A 195 7.28 21.58 5.70
C SER A 195 7.93 22.61 4.76
N ALA A 196 9.16 22.36 4.31
CA ALA A 196 9.83 23.22 3.34
C ALA A 196 9.15 23.17 1.97
N LEU A 197 8.63 22.01 1.55
CA LEU A 197 7.85 21.87 0.32
C LEU A 197 6.56 22.69 0.36
N VAL A 198 5.86 22.70 1.50
CA VAL A 198 4.67 23.55 1.70
C VAL A 198 5.04 25.03 1.66
N ARG A 199 6.05 25.46 2.44
CA ARG A 199 6.46 26.88 2.48
C ARG A 199 6.96 27.38 1.13
N GLY A 200 7.57 26.51 0.32
CA GLY A 200 8.04 26.82 -1.02
C GLY A 200 6.96 26.73 -2.11
N GLY A 201 5.71 26.37 -1.77
CA GLY A 201 4.61 26.22 -2.73
C GLY A 201 4.73 25.03 -3.68
N ALA A 202 5.61 24.06 -3.38
CA ALA A 202 5.79 22.87 -4.21
C ALA A 202 4.67 21.83 -3.98
N ILE A 203 4.06 21.87 -2.79
CA ILE A 203 2.83 21.16 -2.41
C ILE A 203 1.97 22.14 -1.58
N ASP A 204 0.66 21.94 -1.55
CA ASP A 204 -0.27 22.80 -0.81
C ASP A 204 -0.30 22.44 0.67
N ARG A 205 -0.29 21.12 0.96
CA ARG A 205 -0.34 20.57 2.32
C ARG A 205 0.13 19.12 2.31
N PHE A 206 0.44 18.63 3.51
CA PHE A 206 0.64 17.21 3.75
C PHE A 206 -0.10 16.77 5.02
N SER A 207 -0.36 15.48 5.13
CA SER A 207 -0.77 14.82 6.36
C SER A 207 -0.06 13.49 6.47
N TYR A 208 0.21 13.02 7.68
CA TYR A 208 0.85 11.72 7.88
C TYR A 208 0.19 10.96 9.03
N MET A 209 0.29 9.62 8.96
CA MET A 209 -0.17 8.70 9.98
C MET A 209 0.95 7.72 10.28
N LEU A 210 1.29 7.57 11.56
CA LEU A 210 2.18 6.50 12.02
C LEU A 210 1.42 5.17 11.95
N LEU A 211 2.04 4.16 11.35
CA LEU A 211 1.54 2.80 11.26
C LEU A 211 2.39 1.90 12.14
N ASP A 212 1.77 0.99 12.87
CA ASP A 212 2.49 -0.10 13.51
C ASP A 212 2.67 -1.23 12.47
N PRO A 213 3.90 -1.50 11.99
CA PRO A 213 4.14 -2.55 11.00
C PRO A 213 3.72 -3.94 11.51
N MET A 214 3.71 -4.17 12.83
CA MET A 214 3.30 -5.45 13.43
C MET A 214 1.80 -5.70 13.36
N THR A 215 1.00 -4.66 13.09
CA THR A 215 -0.46 -4.77 12.96
C THR A 215 -0.91 -5.00 11.51
N ILE A 216 0.00 -4.98 10.55
CA ILE A 216 -0.33 -5.13 9.13
C ILE A 216 -0.84 -6.54 8.87
N GLN A 217 -2.09 -6.63 8.45
CA GLN A 217 -2.70 -7.85 7.95
C GLN A 217 -2.96 -7.69 6.44
N ALA A 218 -2.79 -8.78 5.70
CA ALA A 218 -3.06 -8.83 4.27
C ALA A 218 -3.99 -10.00 3.95
N GLN A 219 -4.85 -9.78 2.97
CA GLN A 219 -5.68 -10.81 2.35
C GLN A 219 -5.63 -10.67 0.83
N THR A 220 -5.92 -11.75 0.12
CA THR A 220 -6.13 -11.69 -1.33
C THR A 220 -7.42 -10.93 -1.65
N PHE A 221 -7.65 -10.57 -2.91
CA PHE A 221 -8.97 -10.12 -3.34
C PHE A 221 -10.04 -11.20 -3.10
N HIS A 222 -11.31 -10.78 -3.02
CA HIS A 222 -12.44 -11.64 -2.63
C HIS A 222 -12.88 -12.60 -3.76
N TYR A 223 -11.97 -13.47 -4.19
CA TYR A 223 -12.16 -14.39 -5.33
C TYR A 223 -13.32 -15.38 -5.14
N LYS A 224 -13.73 -15.64 -3.88
CA LYS A 224 -14.82 -16.58 -3.57
C LYS A 224 -16.20 -16.06 -3.93
N ALA A 225 -16.40 -14.73 -3.94
CA ALA A 225 -17.67 -14.13 -4.35
C ALA A 225 -17.73 -13.80 -5.85
N PHE A 226 -16.74 -14.25 -6.62
CA PHE A 226 -16.77 -14.07 -8.07
C PHE A 226 -17.45 -15.26 -8.75
N ASP A 227 -18.38 -14.94 -9.64
CA ASP A 227 -19.01 -15.85 -10.59
C ASP A 227 -18.76 -15.38 -12.02
N ASP A 228 -18.51 -16.32 -12.93
CA ASP A 228 -18.16 -16.00 -14.33
C ASP A 228 -19.30 -15.29 -15.08
N LYS A 229 -20.57 -15.44 -14.64
CA LYS A 229 -21.73 -14.84 -15.30
C LYS A 229 -22.09 -13.49 -14.72
N SER A 230 -22.07 -13.37 -13.39
CA SER A 230 -22.53 -12.16 -12.69
C SER A 230 -21.41 -11.27 -12.16
N GLY A 231 -20.15 -11.72 -12.21
CA GLY A 231 -19.02 -11.02 -11.65
C GLY A 231 -18.94 -11.15 -10.13
N TRP A 232 -18.40 -10.13 -9.46
CA TRP A 232 -18.40 -10.08 -7.99
C TRP A 232 -19.79 -9.78 -7.45
N ASP A 233 -20.27 -10.68 -6.59
CA ASP A 233 -21.43 -10.45 -5.76
C ASP A 233 -21.00 -9.85 -4.40
N TYR A 234 -21.73 -8.83 -3.96
CA TYR A 234 -21.52 -8.18 -2.67
C TYR A 234 -22.86 -8.08 -1.93
N ASP A 235 -23.09 -9.04 -1.03
CA ASP A 235 -24.26 -9.01 -0.15
C ASP A 235 -24.00 -8.11 1.06
N ASN A 236 -24.37 -6.83 0.94
CA ASN A 236 -24.25 -5.87 2.02
C ASN A 236 -25.02 -6.29 3.29
N HIS A 237 -26.14 -7.01 3.15
CA HIS A 237 -26.93 -7.47 4.30
C HIS A 237 -26.16 -8.49 5.13
N GLU A 238 -25.45 -9.42 4.47
CA GLU A 238 -24.59 -10.39 5.14
C GLU A 238 -23.48 -9.69 5.96
N TYR A 239 -22.77 -8.73 5.36
CA TYR A 239 -21.71 -8.00 6.04
C TYR A 239 -22.22 -7.17 7.21
N LEU A 240 -23.35 -6.47 7.06
CA LEU A 240 -23.97 -5.71 8.14
C LEU A 240 -24.45 -6.62 9.29
N ALA A 241 -24.98 -7.82 8.98
CA ALA A 241 -25.36 -8.79 10.00
C ALA A 241 -24.14 -9.31 10.78
N ALA A 242 -23.05 -9.63 10.09
CA ALA A 242 -21.79 -10.03 10.71
C ALA A 242 -21.21 -8.92 11.61
N LEU A 243 -21.26 -7.66 11.16
CA LEU A 243 -20.81 -6.51 11.93
C LEU A 243 -21.62 -6.30 13.21
N ARG A 244 -22.96 -6.42 13.14
CA ARG A 244 -23.83 -6.32 14.32
C ARG A 244 -23.51 -7.42 15.34
N LYS A 245 -23.27 -8.65 14.87
CA LYS A 245 -22.87 -9.76 15.73
C LYS A 245 -21.54 -9.46 16.43
N LEU A 246 -20.56 -8.93 15.69
CA LEU A 246 -19.27 -8.51 16.25
C LEU A 246 -19.44 -7.43 17.32
N ALA A 247 -20.16 -6.35 17.04
CA ALA A 247 -20.42 -5.27 18.00
C ALA A 247 -21.05 -5.83 19.29
N SER A 248 -22.09 -6.65 19.16
CA SER A 248 -22.76 -7.26 20.32
C SER A 248 -21.87 -8.20 21.14
N SER A 249 -20.83 -8.78 20.54
CA SER A 249 -19.88 -9.64 21.24
C SER A 249 -18.85 -8.84 22.02
N LEU A 250 -18.49 -7.65 21.52
CA LEU A 250 -17.55 -6.74 22.18
C LEU A 250 -18.22 -6.02 23.36
N ASP A 251 -19.49 -5.65 23.25
CA ASP A 251 -20.25 -5.07 24.37
C ASP A 251 -20.37 -6.04 25.56
N LYS A 252 -20.34 -7.34 25.29
CA LYS A 252 -20.42 -8.41 26.31
C LYS A 252 -19.05 -8.80 26.86
N ALA A 253 -17.96 -8.42 26.20
CA ALA A 253 -16.62 -8.70 26.68
C ALA A 253 -16.30 -7.70 27.80
N GLU A 254 -16.02 -8.19 29.01
CA GLU A 254 -15.41 -7.35 30.04
C GLU A 254 -14.11 -6.74 29.49
N ALA A 255 -13.84 -5.48 29.86
CA ALA A 255 -12.63 -4.80 29.45
C ALA A 255 -11.42 -5.64 29.87
N SER A 256 -10.77 -6.28 28.88
CA SER A 256 -9.52 -6.99 29.13
C SER A 256 -8.56 -6.02 29.80
N PRO A 257 -7.94 -6.39 30.94
CA PRO A 257 -7.01 -5.49 31.61
C PRO A 257 -5.92 -5.08 30.62
N VAL A 258 -5.53 -3.81 30.64
CA VAL A 258 -4.44 -3.31 29.80
C VAL A 258 -3.14 -3.96 30.31
N ILE A 259 -2.64 -4.95 29.58
CA ILE A 259 -1.39 -5.64 29.90
C ILE A 259 -0.26 -4.94 29.16
N PHE A 260 0.52 -4.15 29.88
CA PHE A 260 1.79 -3.65 29.37
C PHE A 260 2.83 -4.78 29.40
N GLN A 261 3.35 -5.17 28.23
CA GLN A 261 4.50 -6.07 28.19
C GLN A 261 5.76 -5.24 28.47
N PRO A 262 6.52 -5.51 29.54
CA PRO A 262 7.77 -4.81 29.79
C PRO A 262 8.72 -5.08 28.63
N SER A 263 9.45 -4.05 28.18
CA SER A 263 10.52 -4.23 27.20
C SER A 263 11.49 -5.27 27.74
N LYS A 264 11.68 -6.40 27.03
CA LYS A 264 12.81 -7.29 27.32
C LYS A 264 14.05 -6.43 27.23
N GLY A 265 14.76 -6.25 28.36
CA GLY A 265 15.85 -5.30 28.49
C GLY A 265 16.80 -5.40 27.29
N LEU A 266 16.85 -4.34 26.49
CA LEU A 266 17.91 -4.16 25.52
C LEU A 266 19.17 -3.93 26.34
N THR A 267 20.01 -4.95 26.47
CA THR A 267 21.36 -4.79 26.99
C THR A 267 22.12 -3.91 26.00
N VAL A 268 22.13 -2.60 26.25
CA VAL A 268 22.97 -1.66 25.51
C VAL A 268 24.40 -1.92 25.98
N THR A 269 25.09 -2.83 25.31
CA THR A 269 26.54 -2.93 25.44
C THR A 269 27.12 -1.70 24.76
N MET A 270 27.55 -0.72 25.54
CA MET A 270 28.39 0.37 25.03
C MET A 270 29.71 -0.25 24.53
N MET A 271 30.03 -0.02 23.26
CA MET A 271 31.39 -0.11 22.72
C MET A 271 31.86 1.31 22.39
#